data_AF-A0A6B3GMM5-F1
#
_entry.id   AF-A0A6B3GMM5-F1
#
_cell.length_a   1.000
_cell.length_b   1.000
_cell.length_c   1.000
_cell.angle_alpha   90.00
_cell.angle_beta   90.00
_cell.angle_gamma   90.00
#
_symmetry.space_group_name_H-M   'P 1'
#
loop_
_entity.id
_entity.type
_entity.pdbx_description
1 polymer ?
#
loop_
_entity_poly.entity_id
_entity_poly.type
_entity_poly.pdbx_seq_one_letter_code
_entity_poly.pdbx_strand_id
1 'polypeptide(L)' 'FVHYSAIQMDGYRTLEEGQRVEFEISQGQKGPQADMVKLAVG' A
#
# COMPACT_ATOMS: atom_id res chain seq x y z
N PHE A 1 3.57 -2.55 7.77
CA PHE A 1 4.60 -1.98 6.86
C PHE A 1 4.09 -2.05 5.42
N VAL A 2 4.49 -1.13 4.55
CA VAL A 2 4.13 -1.14 3.11
C VAL A 2 5.42 -1.24 2.30
N HIS A 3 5.50 -2.23 1.40
CA HIS A 3 6.57 -2.30 0.40
C HIS A 3 6.09 -1.70 -0.93
N TYR A 4 6.96 -1.03 -1.70
CA TYR A 4 6.57 -0.35 -2.96
C TYR A 4 5.91 -1.29 -3.98
N SER A 5 6.26 -2.59 -3.95
CA SER A 5 5.67 -3.59 -4.84
C SER A 5 4.19 -3.83 -4.57
N ALA A 6 3.69 -3.51 -3.37
CA ALA A 6 2.29 -3.66 -2.99
C ALA A 6 1.40 -2.51 -3.48
N ILE A 7 1.99 -1.41 -3.95
CA ILE A 7 1.26 -0.24 -4.45
C ILE A 7 0.73 -0.54 -5.87
N GLN A 8 -0.58 -0.51 -6.02
CA GLN A 8 -1.32 -0.68 -7.27
C GLN A 8 -1.55 0.68 -7.90
N MET A 9 -0.55 1.17 -8.63
CA MET A 9 -0.61 2.41 -9.40
C MET A 9 0.17 2.23 -10.70
N ASP A 10 -0.31 2.87 -11.77
CA ASP A 10 0.40 2.95 -13.03
C ASP A 10 1.59 3.91 -12.92
N GLY A 11 2.68 3.60 -13.61
CA GLY A 11 3.90 4.41 -13.57
C GLY A 11 4.66 4.27 -12.25
N TYR A 12 5.05 5.40 -11.64
CA TYR A 12 5.89 5.40 -10.45
C TYR A 12 5.06 5.11 -9.19
N ARG A 13 5.40 4.00 -8.51
CA ARG A 13 4.65 3.47 -7.36
C ARG A 13 5.06 4.15 -6.05
N THR A 14 4.56 5.36 -5.84
CA THR A 14 4.81 6.13 -4.61
C THR A 14 3.53 6.62 -3.96
N LEU A 15 3.58 6.73 -2.63
CA LEU A 15 2.60 7.42 -1.82
C LEU A 15 3.22 8.70 -1.28
N GLU A 16 2.45 9.77 -1.32
CA GLU A 16 2.81 11.04 -0.69
C GLU A 16 2.29 11.07 0.74
N GLU A 17 2.95 11.86 1.60
CA GLU A 17 2.49 12.05 2.97
C GLU A 17 1.06 12.63 2.98
N GLY A 18 0.20 12.08 3.85
CA GLY A 18 -1.19 12.49 3.97
C GLY A 18 -2.15 11.88 2.95
N GLN A 19 -1.67 11.14 1.95
CA GLN A 19 -2.55 10.41 1.04
C GLN A 19 -3.32 9.30 1.78
N ARG A 20 -4.65 9.27 1.56
CA ARG A 20 -5.50 8.19 2.06
C ARG A 20 -5.42 6.99 1.12
N VAL A 21 -5.31 5.81 1.71
CA VAL A 21 -5.19 4.56 0.98
C VAL A 21 -6.11 3.50 1.56
N GLU A 22 -6.50 2.58 0.70
CA GLU A 22 -7.09 1.29 1.08
C GLU A 22 -6.05 0.20 0.86
N PHE A 23 -6.07 -0.81 1.72
CA PHE A 23 -5.16 -1.94 1.65
C PHE A 23 -5.75 -3.16 2.36
N GLU A 24 -5.18 -4.32 2.08
CA GLU A 24 -5.46 -5.57 2.80
C GLU A 24 -4.33 -5.86 3.79
N ILE A 25 -4.66 -6.38 4.96
CA ILE A 25 -3.65 -6.81 5.95
C ILE A 25 -3.28 -8.26 5.68
N SER A 26 -1.99 -8.53 5.49
CA SER A 26 -1.45 -9.89 5.42
C SER A 26 -0.33 -10.09 6.45
N GLN A 27 0.00 -11.36 6.74
CA GLN A 27 1.15 -11.69 7.57
C GLN A 27 2.41 -11.95 6.75
N GLY A 28 3.43 -11.13 6.95
CA GLY A 28 4.74 -11.27 6.33
C GLY A 28 5.79 -11.87 7.26
N GLN A 29 6.99 -12.09 6.73
CA GLN A 29 8.14 -12.63 7.49
C GLN A 29 8.55 -11.76 8.69
N LYS A 30 8.17 -10.48 8.69
CA LYS A 30 8.50 -9.49 9.74
C LYS A 30 7.25 -9.00 10.49
N GLY A 31 6.15 -9.73 10.41
CA GLY A 31 4.85 -9.33 10.99
C GLY A 31 3.91 -8.67 9.98
N PRO A 32 2.87 -7.97 10.46
CA PRO A 32 1.79 -7.47 9.60
C PRO A 32 2.28 -6.49 8.53
N GLN A 33 1.87 -6.74 7.29
CA GLN A 33 2.14 -5.89 6.14
C GLN A 33 0.86 -5.55 5.38
N ALA A 34 0.93 -4.49 4.60
CA ALA A 34 -0.16 -4.04 3.74
C ALA A 34 0.08 -4.53 2.31
N ASP A 35 -0.90 -5.24 1.79
CA ASP A 35 -0.98 -5.71 0.40
C ASP A 35 -2.09 -4.97 -0.35
N MET A 36 -2.06 -5.05 -1.69
CA MET A 36 -3.05 -4.41 -2.57
C MET A 36 -3.33 -2.94 -2.26
N VAL A 37 -2.26 -2.18 -2.01
CA VAL A 37 -2.36 -0.77 -1.59
C VAL A 37 -2.79 0.09 -2.77
N LYS A 38 -3.92 0.79 -2.65
CA LYS A 38 -4.46 1.68 -3.69
C LYS A 38 -4.95 2.98 -3.06
N LEU A 39 -5.04 4.05 -3.86
CA LEU A 39 -5.61 5.30 -3.40
C LEU A 39 -7.05 5.08 -2.94
N ALA A 40 -7.39 5.58 -1.74
CA ALA A 40 -8.76 5.54 -1.25
C ALA A 40 -9.59 6.50 -2.09
N VAL A 41 -10.69 6.00 -2.65
CA VAL A 41 -11.69 6.86 -3.29
C VAL A 41 -12.62 7.35 -2.17
N GLY A 42 -12.81 8.66 -2.08
CA GLY A 42 -13.71 9.27 -1.09
C GLY A 42 -15.17 8.92 -1.33
#